data_AF-A0A538HYG5-F1
#
_entry.id   AF-A0A538HYG5-F1
#
_cell.length_a   1.000
_cell.length_b   1.000
_cell.length_c   1.000
_cell.angle_alpha   90.00
_cell.angle_beta   90.00
_cell.angle_gamma   90.00
#
_symmetry.space_group_name_H-M   'P 1'
#
loop_
_entity.id
_entity.type
_entity.pdbx_description
1 polymer ?
#
loop_
_entity_poly.entity_id
_entity_poly.type
_entity_poly.pdbx_seq_one_letter_code
_entity_poly.pdbx_strand_id
1 'polypeptide(L)' 'GKVERYQQTLKREWALGQTYRSSDHRAQALSHWLNYYNQHRPHSSLGGQPPISRVHNLPRQDI' A
#
# COMPACT_ATOMS: atom_id res chain seq x y z
N GLY A 1 -12.57 6.51 7.60
CA GLY A 1 -12.55 5.04 7.59
C GLY A 1 -11.20 4.47 7.16
N LYS A 2 -10.92 3.18 7.46
CA LYS A 2 -9.66 2.49 7.10
C LYS A 2 -9.44 2.46 5.58
N VAL A 3 -10.50 2.18 4.83
CA VAL A 3 -10.50 2.16 3.35
C VAL A 3 -10.29 3.56 2.77
N GLU A 4 -10.97 4.57 3.31
CA GLU A 4 -10.82 5.96 2.86
C GLU A 4 -9.39 6.48 3.05
N ARG A 5 -8.76 6.17 4.19
CA ARG A 5 -7.35 6.54 4.44
C ARG A 5 -6.39 5.82 3.49
N TYR A 6 -6.65 4.55 3.16
CA TYR A 6 -5.90 3.82 2.14
C TYR A 6 -6.00 4.50 0.77
N GLN A 7 -7.21 4.78 0.30
CA GLN A 7 -7.44 5.41 -1.01
C GLN A 7 -6.83 6.82 -1.08
N GLN A 8 -6.91 7.60 0.00
CA GLN A 8 -6.30 8.92 0.06
C GLN A 8 -4.76 8.83 0.00
N THR A 9 -4.16 7.84 0.66
CA THR A 9 -2.71 7.61 0.63
C THR A 9 -2.26 7.15 -0.75
N LEU A 10 -2.97 6.20 -1.37
CA LEU A 10 -2.74 5.75 -2.74
C LEU A 10 -2.79 6.93 -3.72
N LYS A 11 -3.82 7.78 -3.63
CA LYS A 11 -3.93 8.96 -4.51
C LYS A 11 -2.77 9.93 -4.30
N ARG A 12 -2.41 10.22 -3.05
CA ARG A 12 -1.35 11.18 -2.73
C ARG A 12 0.04 10.70 -3.15
N GLU A 13 0.38 9.46 -2.84
CA GLU A 13 1.75 8.96 -3.01
C GLU A 13 1.99 8.32 -4.38
N TRP A 14 1.02 7.56 -4.90
CA TRP A 14 1.14 6.90 -6.19
C TRP A 14 0.59 7.76 -7.32
N ALA A 15 -0.66 8.23 -7.24
CA ALA A 15 -1.28 8.89 -8.38
C ALA A 15 -0.75 10.32 -8.61
N LEU A 16 -0.46 11.06 -7.54
CA LEU A 16 -0.04 12.47 -7.57
C LEU A 16 1.40 12.70 -7.10
N GLY A 17 2.02 11.72 -6.45
CA GLY A 17 3.34 11.87 -5.83
C GLY A 17 4.52 11.70 -6.79
N GLN A 18 4.28 11.23 -8.01
CA GLN A 18 5.30 10.96 -9.01
C GLN A 18 4.82 11.36 -10.41
N THR A 19 5.75 11.80 -11.26
CA THR A 19 5.48 12.08 -12.67
C THR A 19 5.78 10.83 -13.50
N TYR A 20 4.78 10.30 -14.19
CA TYR A 20 4.93 9.14 -15.06
C TYR A 20 5.04 9.58 -16.52
N ARG A 21 5.93 8.93 -17.27
CA ARG A 21 6.13 9.19 -18.70
C ARG A 21 4.91 8.78 -19.55
N SER A 22 4.13 7.80 -19.08
CA SER A 22 2.94 7.30 -19.77
C SER A 22 1.99 6.61 -18.79
N SER A 23 0.73 6.45 -19.18
CA SER A 23 -0.28 5.74 -18.39
C SER A 23 0.08 4.27 -18.14
N ASP A 24 0.72 3.61 -19.12
CA ASP A 24 1.20 2.23 -18.99
C ASP A 24 2.28 2.12 -17.90
N HIS A 25 3.30 2.99 -17.94
CA HIS A 25 4.33 3.04 -16.91
C HIS A 25 3.74 3.31 -15.51
N ARG A 26 2.70 4.15 -15.43
CA ARG A 26 1.96 4.38 -14.17
C ARG A 26 1.27 3.11 -13.68
N ALA A 27 0.66 2.34 -14.57
CA ALA A 27 0.01 1.07 -14.22
C ALA A 27 1.02 0.02 -13.75
N GLN A 28 2.18 -0.09 -14.41
CA GLN A 28 3.26 -0.99 -13.98
C GLN A 28 3.81 -0.60 -12.59
N ALA A 29 3.99 0.71 -12.35
CA ALA A 29 4.45 1.23 -11.06
C ALA A 29 3.48 0.96 -9.90
N LEU A 30 2.19 0.68 -10.18
CA LEU A 30 1.20 0.39 -9.14
C LEU A 30 1.58 -0.87 -8.36
N SER A 31 2.00 -1.94 -9.03
CA SER A 31 2.40 -3.19 -8.37
C SER A 31 3.58 -2.97 -7.43
N HIS A 32 4.55 -2.17 -7.85
CA HIS A 32 5.69 -1.80 -7.00
C HIS A 32 5.26 -0.97 -5.80
N TRP A 33 4.38 0.00 -6.00
CA TRP A 33 3.85 0.83 -4.91
C TRP A 33 3.05 0.00 -3.90
N LEU A 34 2.24 -0.97 -4.36
CA LEU A 34 1.49 -1.89 -3.49
C LEU A 34 2.44 -2.73 -2.63
N ASN A 35 3.51 -3.26 -3.22
CA ASN A 35 4.53 -4.00 -2.47
C ASN A 35 5.18 -3.13 -1.39
N TYR A 36 5.58 -1.91 -1.75
CA TYR A 36 6.11 -0.93 -0.80
C TYR A 36 5.11 -0.60 0.31
N TYR A 37 3.87 -0.27 -0.04
CA TYR A 37 2.82 0.09 0.91
C TYR A 37 2.58 -1.03 1.93
N ASN A 38 2.50 -2.28 1.48
CA ASN A 38 2.19 -3.41 2.34
C ASN A 38 3.37 -3.90 3.19
N GLN A 39 4.61 -3.81 2.68
CA GLN A 39 5.77 -4.45 3.31
C GLN A 39 6.75 -3.47 3.96
N HIS A 40 6.81 -2.22 3.51
CA HIS A 40 7.90 -1.30 3.87
C HIS A 40 7.41 0.04 4.41
N ARG A 41 6.24 0.51 3.97
CA ARG A 41 5.77 1.85 4.32
C ARG A 41 5.58 1.97 5.83
N PRO A 42 6.17 2.97 6.49
CA PRO A 42 5.95 3.17 7.91
C PRO A 42 4.54 3.73 8.15
N HIS A 43 3.82 3.14 9.11
CA HIS A 43 2.53 3.65 9.56
C HIS A 43 2.63 4.13 11.00
N SER A 44 2.39 5.42 11.23
CA SER A 44 2.42 5.99 12.60
C SER A 44 1.39 5.35 13.53
N SER A 45 0.22 4.98 13.00
CA SER A 45 -0.79 4.21 13.75
C SER A 45 -0.37 2.76 14.07
N LEU A 46 0.82 2.35 13.64
CA LEU A 46 1.44 1.05 13.90
C LEU A 46 2.81 1.17 14.58
N GLY A 47 3.11 2.32 15.19
CA GLY A 47 4.44 2.54 15.77
C GLY A 47 5.56 2.50 14.73
N GLY A 48 5.25 2.84 13.46
CA GLY A 48 6.22 2.83 12.36
C GLY A 48 6.31 1.51 11.61
N GLN A 49 5.56 0.47 12.00
CA GLN A 49 5.60 -0.83 11.32
C GLN A 49 4.76 -0.85 10.04
N PRO A 50 5.11 -1.71 9.06
CA PRO A 50 4.35 -1.88 7.83
C PRO A 50 3.02 -2.63 8.06
N PRO A 51 2.04 -2.52 7.16
CA PRO A 51 0.74 -3.17 7.29
C PRO A 51 0.82 -4.69 7.45
N ILE A 52 1.77 -5.34 6.78
CA ILE A 52 1.99 -6.79 6.88
C ILE A 52 2.32 -7.24 8.31
N SER A 53 2.89 -6.37 9.14
CA SER A 53 3.16 -6.65 10.56
C SER A 53 1.88 -6.97 11.36
N ARG A 54 0.71 -6.52 10.87
CA ARG A 54 -0.59 -6.89 11.47
C ARG A 54 -1.17 -8.21 10.99
N VAL A 55 -0.61 -8.81 9.94
CA VAL A 55 -1.07 -10.10 9.41
C VAL A 55 -0.40 -11.22 10.21
N HIS A 56 -0.67 -11.25 11.50
CA HIS A 56 -0.42 -12.39 12.37
C HIS A 56 -1.81 -12.85 12.82
N ASN A 57 -2.17 -14.10 12.48
CA ASN A 57 -3.40 -14.79 12.88
C ASN A 57 -4.61 -14.74 11.92
N LEU A 58 -4.44 -15.19 10.67
CA LEU A 58 -5.50 -15.98 10.05
C LEU A 58 -5.06 -17.44 10.11
N PRO A 59 -5.73 -18.34 10.88
CA PRO A 59 -5.66 -19.74 10.53
C PRO A 59 -6.06 -19.86 9.06
N ARG A 60 -5.20 -20.48 8.26
CA ARG A 60 -5.55 -21.07 6.97
C ARG A 60 -6.90 -21.77 7.20
N GLN A 61 -8.00 -21.22 6.67
CA GLN A 61 -9.22 -21.98 6.52
C GLN A 61 -8.92 -22.99 5.43
N ASP A 62 -8.36 -24.12 5.87
CA ASP A 62 -8.31 -25.36 5.13
C ASP A 62 -9.78 -25.77 4.91
N ILE A 63 -10.09 -26.04 3.64
CA ILE A 63 -11.42 -26.28 3.10
C ILE A 63 -11.81 -27.74 3.31
#